data_AF-A0A6J5CFP4-F1
#
_entry.id   AF-A0A6J5CFP4-F1
#
_cell.length_a   1.000
_cell.length_b   1.000
_cell.length_c   1.000
_cell.angle_alpha   90.00
_cell.angle_beta   90.00
_cell.angle_gamma   90.00
#
_symmetry.space_group_name_H-M   'P 1'
#
loop_
_entity.id
_entity.type
_entity.pdbx_description
1 polymer ?
#
loop_
_entity_poly.entity_id
_entity_poly.type
_entity_poly.pdbx_seq_one_letter_code
_entity_poly.pdbx_strand_id
1 'polypeptide(L)'
;MKFHKGKYTKEQQAWCENYEARTDFDPLMDDFEAGNETFYEAAQKSIRWFEDHSSDALNSISHNVPGWEAALDAEMDARDAARHN
;
A
#
# COMPACT_ATOMS: atom_id res chain seq x y z
N MET A 1 -16.44 6.23 2.67
CA MET A 1 -16.97 5.56 3.89
C MET A 1 -18.26 6.14 4.53
N LYS A 2 -19.16 5.34 5.13
CA LYS A 2 -20.28 5.79 6.01
C LYS A 2 -20.09 5.24 7.43
N PHE A 3 -19.53 6.04 8.35
CA PHE A 3 -19.28 5.59 9.72
C PHE A 3 -20.57 5.21 10.48
N HIS A 4 -20.54 4.09 11.19
CA HIS A 4 -21.58 3.73 12.14
C HIS A 4 -21.61 4.73 13.31
N LYS A 5 -22.76 5.42 13.47
CA LYS A 5 -22.95 6.48 14.47
C LYS A 5 -22.64 5.97 15.88
N GLY A 6 -21.62 6.55 16.52
CA GLY A 6 -21.22 6.25 17.91
C GLY A 6 -20.14 5.18 18.10
N LYS A 7 -19.68 4.51 17.03
CA LYS A 7 -18.57 3.52 17.14
C LYS A 7 -17.17 4.13 17.10
N TYR A 8 -17.06 5.34 16.56
CA TYR A 8 -15.78 6.01 16.36
C TYR A 8 -15.69 7.29 17.19
N THR A 9 -14.50 7.56 17.74
CA THR A 9 -14.15 8.89 18.24
C THR A 9 -13.91 9.84 17.07
N LYS A 10 -13.85 11.15 17.35
CA LYS A 10 -13.54 12.16 16.32
C LYS A 10 -12.16 11.94 15.68
N GLU A 11 -11.18 11.54 16.48
CA GLU A 11 -9.81 11.27 16.01
C GLU A 11 -9.76 10.05 15.10
N GLN A 12 -10.51 9.00 15.45
CA GLN A 12 -10.62 7.79 14.63
C GLN A 12 -11.32 8.07 13.29
N GLN A 13 -12.39 8.88 13.30
CA GLN A 13 -13.05 9.35 12.07
C GLN A 13 -12.08 10.13 11.18
N ALA A 14 -11.37 11.10 11.75
CA ALA A 14 -10.40 11.90 11.01
C ALA A 14 -9.27 11.04 10.43
N TRP A 15 -8.84 9.99 11.14
CA TRP A 15 -7.87 9.04 10.61
C TRP A 15 -8.43 8.27 9.40
N CYS A 16 -9.65 7.73 9.48
CA CYS A 16 -10.27 7.01 8.38
C CYS A 16 -10.49 7.91 7.15
N GLU A 17 -10.97 9.14 7.35
CA GLU A 17 -11.13 10.14 6.28
C GLU A 17 -9.78 10.48 5.63
N ASN A 18 -8.72 10.61 6.43
CA ASN A 18 -7.38 10.85 5.91
C ASN A 18 -6.85 9.67 5.09
N TYR A 19 -7.07 8.45 5.58
CA TYR A 19 -6.69 7.22 4.86
C TYR A 19 -7.40 7.15 3.50
N GLU A 20 -8.72 7.31 3.47
CA GLU A 20 -9.53 7.29 2.24
C GLU A 20 -9.05 8.39 1.28
N ALA A 21 -8.85 9.62 1.75
CA ALA A 21 -8.40 10.73 0.91
C ALA A 21 -6.97 10.58 0.36
N ARG A 22 -6.12 9.74 0.97
CA ARG A 22 -4.73 9.53 0.55
C ARG A 22 -4.53 8.30 -0.32
N THR A 23 -5.41 7.31 -0.18
CA THR A 23 -5.27 5.99 -0.81
C THR A 23 -6.34 5.73 -1.85
N ASP A 24 -7.44 6.50 -1.85
CA ASP A 24 -8.68 6.22 -2.57
C ASP A 24 -9.35 4.88 -2.20
N PHE A 25 -8.96 4.27 -1.07
CA PHE A 25 -9.56 3.05 -0.54
C PHE A 25 -10.20 3.27 0.84
N ASP A 26 -11.30 2.58 1.09
CA ASP A 26 -11.85 2.49 2.45
C ASP A 26 -10.90 1.66 3.34
N PRO A 27 -10.62 2.08 4.59
CA PRO A 27 -9.81 1.30 5.51
C PRO A 27 -10.54 0.03 5.97
N LEU A 28 -9.77 -1.04 6.24
CA LEU A 28 -10.25 -2.32 6.74
C LEU A 28 -10.67 -2.21 8.21
N MET A 29 -11.92 -1.80 8.44
CA MET A 29 -12.46 -1.55 9.78
C MET A 29 -13.54 -2.54 10.23
N ASP A 30 -13.92 -3.50 9.38
CA ASP A 30 -15.03 -4.43 9.65
C ASP A 30 -14.87 -5.22 10.96
N ASP A 31 -13.65 -5.68 11.26
CA ASP A 31 -13.34 -6.41 12.50
C ASP A 31 -13.41 -5.50 13.74
N PHE A 32 -12.97 -4.25 13.64
CA PHE A 32 -13.16 -3.25 14.69
C PHE A 32 -14.65 -2.96 14.90
N GLU A 33 -15.40 -2.79 13.81
CA GLU A 33 -16.83 -2.54 13.87
C GLU A 33 -17.59 -3.75 14.45
N ALA A 34 -17.14 -4.97 14.19
CA ALA A 34 -17.68 -6.18 14.81
C ALA A 34 -17.30 -6.33 16.29
N GLY A 35 -16.32 -5.56 16.77
CA GLY A 35 -15.79 -5.67 18.14
C GLY A 35 -14.80 -6.84 18.32
N ASN A 36 -14.26 -7.37 17.22
CA ASN A 36 -13.27 -8.46 17.22
C ASN A 36 -11.86 -7.96 17.51
N GLU A 37 -11.58 -6.68 17.24
CA GLU A 37 -10.28 -6.06 17.47
C GLU A 37 -10.39 -4.59 17.87
N THR A 38 -9.28 -4.01 18.30
CA THR A 38 -9.17 -2.58 18.58
C THR A 38 -9.01 -1.78 17.29
N PHE A 39 -9.38 -0.49 17.33
CA PHE A 39 -9.16 0.42 16.20
C PHE A 39 -7.69 0.46 15.75
N TYR A 40 -6.75 0.38 16.71
CA TYR A 40 -5.32 0.40 16.40
C TYR A 40 -4.91 -0.83 15.57
N GLU A 41 -5.41 -2.01 15.92
CA GLU A 41 -5.14 -3.26 15.18
C GLU A 41 -5.72 -3.18 13.76
N ALA A 42 -6.97 -2.72 13.62
CA ALA A 42 -7.61 -2.52 12.31
C ALA A 42 -6.87 -1.49 11.43
N ALA A 43 -6.43 -0.37 12.03
CA ALA A 43 -5.65 0.65 11.34
C ALA A 43 -4.29 0.10 10.87
N GLN A 44 -3.61 -0.69 11.69
CA GLN A 44 -2.36 -1.36 11.31
C GLN A 44 -2.55 -2.33 10.16
N LYS A 45 -3.64 -3.14 10.18
CA LYS A 45 -3.99 -4.02 9.06
C LYS A 45 -4.25 -3.23 7.78
N SER A 46 -4.99 -2.13 7.87
CA SER A 46 -5.29 -1.25 6.73
C SER A 46 -4.01 -0.66 6.11
N ILE A 47 -3.06 -0.23 6.94
CA ILE A 47 -1.77 0.31 6.46
C ILE A 47 -0.99 -0.79 5.73
N ARG A 48 -0.82 -1.96 6.36
CA ARG A 48 -0.07 -3.08 5.75
C ARG A 48 -0.67 -3.53 4.44
N TRP A 49 -2.00 -3.66 4.40
CA TRP A 49 -2.70 -4.03 3.17
C TRP A 49 -2.41 -3.03 2.03
N PHE A 50 -2.42 -1.72 2.31
CA PHE A 50 -2.13 -0.71 1.29
C PHE A 50 -0.66 -0.71 0.87
N GLU A 51 0.25 -0.94 1.81
CA GLU A 51 1.68 -1.09 1.50
C GLU A 51 1.94 -2.27 0.56
N ASP A 52 1.31 -3.43 0.83
CA ASP A 52 1.40 -4.61 -0.02
C ASP A 52 0.78 -4.35 -1.40
N HIS A 53 -0.45 -3.80 -1.42
CA HIS A 53 -1.15 -3.48 -2.68
C HIS A 53 -0.35 -2.50 -3.56
N SER A 54 0.17 -1.42 -2.96
CA SER A 54 0.92 -0.41 -3.69
C SER A 54 2.26 -0.94 -4.20
N SER A 55 2.92 -1.81 -3.43
CA SER A 55 4.15 -2.49 -3.84
C SER A 55 3.90 -3.45 -5.01
N ASP A 56 2.84 -4.25 -4.95
CA ASP A 56 2.46 -5.16 -6.04
C ASP A 56 2.10 -4.40 -7.32
N ALA A 57 1.33 -3.31 -7.20
CA ALA A 57 1.00 -2.44 -8.32
C ALA A 57 2.26 -1.83 -8.94
N LEU A 58 3.18 -1.30 -8.13
CA LEU A 58 4.44 -0.73 -8.60
C LEU A 58 5.31 -1.79 -9.30
N ASN A 59 5.43 -2.98 -8.71
CA ASN A 59 6.18 -4.08 -9.29
C ASN A 59 5.58 -4.51 -10.64
N SER A 60 4.25 -4.60 -10.74
CA SER A 60 3.56 -4.95 -11.97
C SER A 60 3.79 -3.91 -13.07
N ILE A 61 3.73 -2.62 -12.75
CA ILE A 61 3.96 -1.54 -13.71
C ILE A 61 5.43 -1.51 -14.15
N SER A 62 6.36 -1.67 -13.20
CA SER A 62 7.81 -1.59 -13.47
C SER A 62 8.29 -2.69 -14.41
N HIS A 63 7.79 -3.92 -14.26
CA HIS A 63 8.10 -5.06 -15.15
C HIS A 63 7.43 -4.98 -16.53
N ASN A 64 6.51 -4.05 -16.75
CA ASN A 64 5.80 -3.90 -18.02
C ASN A 64 6.11 -2.58 -18.72
N VAL A 65 7.14 -1.85 -18.27
CA VAL A 65 7.61 -0.66 -18.98
C VAL A 65 8.20 -1.10 -20.32
N PRO A 66 7.76 -0.52 -21.46
CA PRO A 66 8.36 -0.83 -22.75
C PRO A 66 9.88 -0.59 -22.74
N GLY A 67 10.66 -1.61 -23.11
CA GLY A 67 12.12 -1.55 -23.12
C GLY A 67 12.82 -1.84 -21.78
N TRP A 68 12.08 -2.27 -20.74
CA TRP A 68 12.67 -2.61 -19.44
C TRP A 68 13.73 -3.74 -19.51
N GLU A 69 13.49 -4.78 -20.32
CA GLU A 69 14.45 -5.89 -20.52
C GLU A 69 15.75 -5.40 -21.15
N ALA A 70 15.63 -4.55 -22.19
CA ALA A 70 16.80 -3.98 -22.87
C ALA A 70 17.62 -3.06 -21.95
N ALA A 71 16.97 -2.38 -21.00
CA ALA A 71 17.66 -1.55 -20.01
C ALA A 71 18.38 -2.41 -18.95
N LEU A 72 17.78 -3.53 -18.53
CA LEU A 72 18.42 -4.47 -17.61
C LEU A 72 19.61 -5.19 -18.22
N ASP A 73 19.50 -5.65 -19.46
CA ASP A 73 20.60 -6.29 -20.17
C ASP A 73 21.78 -5.31 -20.31
N ALA A 74 21.51 -4.06 -20.68
CA ALA A 74 22.54 -3.01 -20.78
C ALA A 74 23.22 -2.70 -19.43
N GLU A 75 22.47 -2.72 -18.31
CA GLU A 75 23.03 -2.51 -16.98
C GLU A 75 23.86 -3.69 -16.50
N MET A 76 23.41 -4.92 -16.76
CA MET A 76 24.14 -6.15 -16.44
C MET A 76 25.45 -6.23 -17.23
N ASP A 77 25.40 -5.97 -18.54
CA ASP A 77 26.57 -5.91 -19.41
C ASP A 77 27.58 -4.86 -18.93
N ALA A 78 27.09 -3.68 -18.51
CA ALA A 78 27.95 -2.63 -17.96
C ALA A 78 28.62 -3.03 -16.63
N ARG A 79 27.91 -3.76 -15.75
CA ARG A 79 28.47 -4.25 -14.48
C ARG A 79 29.51 -5.35 -14.69
N ASP A 80 29.27 -6.25 -15.65
CA ASP A 80 30.22 -7.31 -15.98
C ASP A 80 31.47 -6.74 -16.67
N ALA A 81 31.32 -5.77 -17.57
CA ALA A 81 32.45 -5.04 -18.14
C ALA A 81 33.30 -4.32 -17.06
N ALA A 82 32.66 -3.77 -16.03
CA ALA A 82 33.35 -3.12 -14.92
C ALA A 82 34.06 -4.09 -13.96
N ARG A 83 33.65 -5.37 -13.92
CA ARG A 83 34.30 -6.42 -13.10
C ARG A 83 35.56 -7.01 -13.73
N HIS A 84 35.75 -6.83 -15.03
CA HIS A 84 36.86 -7.40 -15.80
C HIS A 84 37.96 -6.39 -16.14
N ASN A 85 37.86 -5.15 -15.63
CA ASN A 85 38.91 -4.13 -15.61
C ASN A 85 39.52 -4.01 -14.21
#